data_AF-A0AAQ0A354-F1
#
_entry.id   AF-A0AAQ0A354-F1
#
_cell.length_a   1.000
_cell.length_b   1.000
_cell.length_c   1.000
_cell.angle_alpha   90.00
_cell.angle_beta   90.00
_cell.angle_gamma   90.00
#
_symmetry.space_group_name_H-M   'P 1'
#
loop_
_entity.id
_entity.type
_entity.pdbx_description
1 polymer ?
#
loop_
_entity_poly.entity_id
_entity_poly.type
_entity_poly.pdbx_seq_one_letter_code
_entity_poly.pdbx_strand_id
1 'polypeptide(L)'
;MNIPHSLIAMAAGALSIAAFSQAVVAQPKSRQEVIQELVRARHDGVIPSPNHDYPASPAAVARNREIHRSTVHRGEKTPMVDAHDNRFAVL
;
A
#
# COMPACT_ATOMS: atom_id res chain seq x y z
N MET A 1 53.60 13.91 -5.34
CA MET A 1 52.57 14.30 -4.35
C MET A 1 51.67 13.10 -4.15
N ASN A 2 51.82 12.40 -3.02
CA ASN A 2 51.09 11.16 -2.76
C ASN A 2 50.04 11.47 -1.68
N ILE A 3 48.78 11.58 -2.10
CA ILE A 3 47.66 11.76 -1.19
C ILE A 3 47.51 10.44 -0.41
N PRO A 4 47.52 10.44 0.93
CA PRO A 4 47.37 9.21 1.69
C PRO A 4 45.95 8.65 1.50
N HIS A 5 45.87 7.45 0.92
CA HIS A 5 44.62 6.72 0.63
C HIS A 5 43.70 6.54 1.85
N SER A 6 44.21 6.74 3.06
CA SER A 6 43.48 6.69 4.33
C SER A 6 42.35 7.73 4.42
N LEU A 7 42.47 8.87 3.72
CA LEU A 7 41.43 9.92 3.71
C LEU A 7 40.24 9.57 2.80
N ILE A 8 40.43 8.74 1.78
CA ILE A 8 39.36 8.34 0.86
C ILE A 8 38.45 7.28 1.50
N ALA A 9 39.01 6.38 2.31
CA ALA A 9 38.25 5.32 2.96
C ALA A 9 37.26 5.84 4.03
N MET A 10 37.59 6.93 4.73
CA MET A 10 36.71 7.53 5.74
C MET A 10 35.53 8.30 5.13
N ALA A 11 35.67 8.89 3.93
CA ALA A 11 34.58 9.59 3.25
C ALA A 11 33.55 8.62 2.62
N ALA A 12 33.99 7.44 2.17
CA ALA A 12 33.10 6.43 1.56
C ALA A 12 32.18 5.71 2.57
N GLY A 13 32.60 5.62 3.84
CA GLY A 13 31.79 4.99 4.90
C GLY A 13 30.56 5.82 5.29
N ALA A 14 30.70 7.14 5.39
CA ALA A 14 29.62 8.04 5.82
C ALA A 14 28.48 8.15 4.79
N LEU A 15 28.77 8.02 3.50
CA LEU A 15 27.77 8.05 2.42
C LEU A 15 27.00 6.72 2.28
N SER A 16 27.55 5.61 2.76
CA SER A 16 26.93 4.29 2.59
C SER A 16 25.79 4.02 3.57
N ILE A 17 25.75 4.69 4.73
CA ILE A 17 24.71 4.48 5.76
C ILE A 17 23.40 5.18 5.38
N ALA A 18 23.47 6.31 4.65
CA ALA A 18 22.29 7.08 4.26
C ALA A 18 21.46 6.39 3.15
N ALA A 19 22.05 5.48 2.36
CA ALA A 19 21.37 4.86 1.22
C ALA A 19 20.47 3.67 1.59
N PHE A 20 20.70 3.01 2.74
CA PHE A 20 19.92 1.83 3.16
C PHE A 20 18.89 2.13 4.27
N SER A 21 18.94 3.32 4.87
CA SER A 21 18.02 3.71 5.95
C SER A 21 16.87 4.61 5.49
N GLN A 22 16.47 4.50 4.22
CA GLN A 22 15.13 4.88 3.78
C GLN A 22 14.15 3.71 3.98
N ALA A 23 14.38 2.88 5.00
CA ALA A 23 13.27 2.24 5.68
C ALA A 23 12.40 3.39 6.17
N VAL A 24 11.44 3.76 5.34
CA VAL A 24 10.35 4.68 5.62
C VAL A 24 10.02 4.47 7.09
N VAL A 25 10.26 5.49 7.91
CA VAL A 25 9.74 5.54 9.27
C VAL A 25 8.23 5.53 9.06
N ALA A 26 7.66 4.34 8.92
CA ALA A 26 6.25 4.14 8.75
C ALA A 26 5.67 4.61 10.07
N GLN A 27 5.13 5.83 10.04
CA GLN A 27 4.46 6.39 11.21
C GLN A 27 3.46 5.34 11.67
N PRO A 28 3.43 5.02 12.98
CA PRO A 28 2.54 3.99 13.48
C PRO A 28 1.11 4.38 13.14
N LYS A 29 0.48 3.65 12.21
CA LYS A 29 -0.94 3.81 11.90
C LYS A 29 -1.74 3.28 13.08
N SER A 30 -2.66 4.08 13.57
CA SER A 30 -3.72 3.63 14.48
C SER A 30 -4.54 2.53 13.82
N ARG A 31 -5.20 1.70 14.64
CA ARG A 31 -6.11 0.66 14.13
C ARG A 31 -7.19 1.25 13.22
N GLN A 32 -7.69 2.44 13.57
CA GLN A 32 -8.71 3.13 12.77
C GLN A 32 -8.19 3.48 11.37
N GLU A 33 -6.96 3.96 11.26
CA GLU A 33 -6.34 4.26 9.96
C GLU A 33 -6.13 3.01 9.12
N VAL A 34 -5.71 1.90 9.75
CA VAL A 34 -5.55 0.60 9.06
C VAL A 34 -6.90 0.10 8.54
N ILE A 35 -7.95 0.20 9.34
CA ILE A 35 -9.29 -0.19 8.93
C ILE A 35 -9.75 0.64 7.73
N GLN A 36 -9.55 1.97 7.76
CA GLN A 36 -9.90 2.84 6.65
C GLN A 36 -9.13 2.50 5.37
N GLU A 37 -7.85 2.14 5.49
CA GLU A 37 -7.05 1.69 4.35
C GLU A 37 -7.57 0.37 3.78
N LEU A 38 -7.96 -0.59 4.61
CA LEU A 38 -8.56 -1.84 4.16
C LEU A 38 -9.90 -1.61 3.45
N VAL A 39 -10.72 -0.69 3.95
CA VAL A 39 -11.98 -0.30 3.31
C VAL A 39 -11.70 0.26 1.90
N ARG A 40 -10.71 1.16 1.76
CA ARG A 40 -10.29 1.69 0.45
C ARG A 40 -9.75 0.60 -0.47
N ALA A 41 -8.89 -0.29 0.03
CA ALA A 41 -8.34 -1.39 -0.75
C ALA A 41 -9.42 -2.34 -1.28
N ARG A 42 -10.49 -2.55 -0.51
CA ARG A 42 -11.65 -3.34 -0.93
C ARG A 42 -12.46 -2.62 -2.00
N HIS A 43 -12.73 -1.34 -1.81
CA HIS A 43 -13.39 -0.50 -2.82
C HIS A 43 -12.62 -0.51 -4.15
N ASP A 44 -11.30 -0.42 -4.10
CA ASP A 44 -10.44 -0.42 -5.29
C ASP A 44 -10.33 -1.80 -5.97
N GLY A 45 -10.78 -2.86 -5.30
CA GLY A 45 -10.77 -4.25 -5.77
C GLY A 45 -9.47 -4.99 -5.51
N VAL A 46 -8.49 -4.38 -4.84
CA VAL A 46 -7.18 -5.00 -4.54
C VAL A 46 -7.34 -6.17 -3.57
N ILE A 47 -8.33 -6.09 -2.68
CA ILE A 47 -8.73 -7.19 -1.80
C ILE A 47 -10.20 -7.56 -2.04
N PRO A 48 -10.57 -8.86 -1.92
CA PRO A 48 -9.72 -9.99 -1.54
C PRO A 48 -8.94 -10.56 -2.74
N SER A 49 -7.70 -11.00 -2.52
CA SER A 49 -6.97 -11.83 -3.50
C SER A 49 -6.87 -13.27 -3.01
N PRO A 50 -7.13 -14.28 -3.86
CA PRO A 50 -6.83 -15.68 -3.53
C PRO A 50 -5.33 -15.88 -3.25
N ASN A 51 -5.00 -16.81 -2.35
CA ASN A 51 -3.60 -17.10 -1.97
C ASN A 51 -2.69 -17.50 -3.15
N HIS A 52 -3.26 -18.07 -4.22
CA HIS A 52 -2.52 -18.50 -5.41
C HIS A 52 -2.38 -17.39 -6.48
N ASP A 53 -3.06 -16.26 -6.30
CA ASP A 53 -3.01 -15.10 -7.19
C ASP A 53 -2.48 -13.90 -6.39
N TYR A 54 -1.27 -14.04 -5.86
CA TYR A 54 -0.59 -13.01 -5.08
C TYR A 54 0.72 -12.59 -5.73
N PRO A 55 0.91 -11.29 -6.05
CA PRO A 55 -0.07 -10.19 -5.90
C PRO A 55 -1.27 -10.34 -6.85
N ALA A 56 -2.41 -9.73 -6.49
CA ALA A 56 -3.66 -9.85 -7.26
C ALA A 56 -3.46 -9.51 -8.74
N SER A 57 -3.86 -10.41 -9.63
CA SER A 57 -3.85 -10.14 -11.06
C SER A 57 -4.77 -8.96 -11.42
N PRO A 58 -4.48 -8.19 -12.48
CA PRO A 58 -5.37 -7.13 -12.93
C PRO A 58 -6.81 -7.60 -13.21
N ALA A 59 -6.97 -8.84 -13.68
CA ALA A 59 -8.26 -9.46 -13.89
C ALA A 59 -9.01 -9.72 -12.56
N ALA A 60 -8.30 -10.15 -11.52
CA ALA A 60 -8.88 -10.29 -10.19
C ALA A 60 -9.31 -8.93 -9.60
N VAL A 61 -8.47 -7.91 -9.74
CA VAL A 61 -8.80 -6.55 -9.29
C VAL A 61 -10.05 -6.00 -9.99
N ALA A 62 -10.13 -6.14 -11.31
CA ALA A 62 -11.29 -5.68 -12.09
C ALA A 62 -12.58 -6.43 -11.69
N ARG A 63 -12.50 -7.75 -11.50
CA ARG A 63 -13.62 -8.57 -11.05
C ARG A 63 -14.11 -8.16 -9.67
N ASN A 64 -13.19 -7.99 -8.72
CA ASN A 64 -13.51 -7.59 -7.35
C ASN A 64 -14.18 -6.21 -7.31
N ARG A 65 -13.66 -5.27 -8.11
CA ARG A 65 -14.23 -3.93 -8.22
C ARG A 65 -15.67 -3.97 -8.76
N GLU A 66 -15.94 -4.78 -9.79
CA GLU A 66 -17.31 -4.90 -10.32
C GLU A 66 -18.27 -5.58 -9.34
N ILE A 67 -17.80 -6.60 -8.60
CA ILE A 67 -18.59 -7.21 -7.53
C ILE A 67 -18.88 -6.18 -6.44
N HIS A 68 -17.88 -5.41 -6.00
CA HIS A 68 -18.04 -4.36 -5.00
C HIS A 68 -19.06 -3.32 -5.47
N ARG A 69 -18.90 -2.80 -6.70
CA ARG A 69 -19.80 -1.83 -7.30
C ARG A 69 -21.24 -2.34 -7.40
N SER A 70 -21.45 -3.56 -7.87
CA SER A 70 -22.79 -4.13 -8.06
C SER A 70 -23.51 -4.44 -6.73
N THR A 71 -22.76 -4.73 -5.66
CA THR A 71 -23.31 -5.13 -4.36
C THR A 71 -23.41 -4.00 -3.34
N VAL A 72 -22.57 -2.97 -3.46
CA VAL A 72 -22.49 -1.84 -2.51
C VAL A 72 -23.06 -0.57 -3.14
N HIS A 73 -22.72 -0.30 -4.41
CA HIS A 73 -22.98 0.97 -5.10
C HIS A 73 -23.93 0.81 -6.29
N ARG A 74 -25.02 0.06 -6.10
CA ARG A 74 -25.93 -0.30 -7.19
C ARG A 74 -26.52 0.94 -7.86
N GLY A 75 -26.32 1.06 -9.17
CA GLY A 75 -26.88 2.16 -9.98
C GLY A 75 -25.98 3.40 -10.07
N GLU A 76 -24.85 3.41 -9.37
CA GLU A 76 -23.89 4.49 -9.43
C GLU A 76 -22.91 4.32 -10.61
N LYS A 77 -22.66 5.41 -11.33
CA LYS A 77 -21.76 5.43 -12.50
C LYS A 77 -20.29 5.52 -12.09
N THR A 78 -20.01 6.23 -11.01
CA THR A 78 -18.65 6.50 -10.49
C THR A 78 -18.70 6.44 -8.97
N PRO A 79 -18.74 5.23 -8.40
CA PRO A 79 -18.77 5.08 -6.95
C PRO A 79 -17.51 5.68 -6.33
N MET A 80 -17.70 6.44 -5.26
CA MET A 80 -16.62 6.93 -4.41
C MET A 80 -16.66 6.18 -3.09
N VAL A 81 -15.55 6.19 -2.35
CA VAL A 81 -15.53 5.66 -0.99
C VAL A 81 -16.48 6.48 -0.13
N ASP A 82 -17.53 5.86 0.40
CA ASP A 82 -18.59 6.54 1.14
C ASP A 82 -19.10 5.73 2.36
N ALA A 83 -20.26 6.12 2.92
CA ALA A 83 -20.84 5.47 4.08
C ALA A 83 -21.24 4.00 3.84
N HIS A 84 -21.52 3.59 2.61
CA HIS A 84 -21.85 2.20 2.27
C HIS A 84 -20.65 1.26 2.44
N ASP A 85 -19.43 1.79 2.31
CA ASP A 85 -18.19 1.03 2.48
C ASP A 85 -17.85 0.75 3.96
N ASN A 86 -18.43 1.50 4.90
CA ASN A 86 -18.20 1.32 6.34
C ASN A 86 -18.68 -0.03 6.88
N ARG A 87 -19.54 -0.75 6.14
CA ARG A 87 -19.91 -2.14 6.47
C ARG A 87 -18.72 -3.09 6.52
N PHE A 88 -17.60 -2.73 5.87
CA PHE A 88 -16.35 -3.48 5.86
C PHE A 88 -15.34 -2.98 6.90
N ALA A 89 -15.70 -1.96 7.69
CA ALA A 89 -14.84 -1.37 8.72
C ALA A 89 -14.86 -2.14 10.05
N VAL A 90 -15.57 -3.27 10.14
CA VAL A 90 -15.69 -4.08 11.36
C VAL A 90 -14.78 -5.30 11.24
N LEU A 91 -13.69 -5.32 12.02
CA LEU A 91 -12.82 -6.47 12.30
C LEU A 91 -12.80 -6.71 13.81
#